data_AF-A0A520V8G7-F1
#
_entry.id   AF-A0A520V8G7-F1
#
_cell.length_a   1.000
_cell.length_b   1.000
_cell.length_c   1.000
_cell.angle_alpha   90.00
_cell.angle_beta   90.00
_cell.angle_gamma   90.00
#
_symmetry.space_group_name_H-M   'P 1'
#
loop_
_entity.id
_entity.type
_entity.pdbx_description
1 polymer ?
#
loop_
_entity_poly.entity_id
_entity_poly.type
_entity_poly.pdbx_seq_one_letter_code
_entity_poly.pdbx_strand_id
1 'polypeptide(L)'
;MRFYVTKDLNKNSALKLIILFSLIFFLGLIVTNFLFMYKIGFTPSQVTSYYLGNPEIFKQPKSYGSLVEETHFHLFAMGIILMTLNHLMLFSQLKYSYKIWIIVISFSSCLLDIASSWLVRYISSGFSILKVSSMIVEQISLVLLIYIIIKSIYSKENNEVIYK
;
A
#
# COMPACT_ATOMS: atom_id res chain seq x y z
N MET A 1 -1.69 17.79 34.08
CA MET A 1 -2.92 18.06 33.30
C MET A 1 -3.16 16.87 32.37
N ARG A 2 -4.23 16.11 32.56
CA ARG A 2 -4.57 14.97 31.70
C ARG A 2 -5.50 15.49 30.62
N PHE A 3 -4.96 15.77 29.43
CA PHE A 3 -5.80 16.09 28.28
C PHE A 3 -6.62 14.84 27.96
N TYR A 4 -7.92 14.87 28.27
CA TYR A 4 -8.86 13.88 27.79
C TYR A 4 -9.10 14.13 26.30
N VAL A 5 -8.09 13.82 25.47
CA VAL A 5 -8.29 13.69 24.03
C VAL A 5 -9.19 12.47 23.87
N THR A 6 -10.46 12.72 23.56
CA THR A 6 -11.41 11.67 23.23
C THR A 6 -10.90 10.94 21.99
N LYS A 7 -10.63 9.64 22.16
CA LYS A 7 -10.26 8.73 21.06
C LYS A 7 -11.43 8.47 20.10
N ASP A 8 -12.61 8.96 20.46
CA ASP A 8 -13.83 8.89 19.66
C ASP A 8 -13.68 9.76 18.41
N LEU A 9 -13.39 9.09 17.29
CA LEU A 9 -13.24 9.70 15.97
C LEU A 9 -14.43 10.58 15.62
N ASN A 10 -15.64 10.24 16.08
CA ASN A 10 -16.85 10.97 15.73
C ASN A 10 -16.97 12.33 16.41
N LYS A 11 -16.35 12.48 17.58
CA LYS A 11 -16.44 13.68 18.42
C LYS A 11 -15.24 14.62 18.28
N ASN A 12 -14.17 14.20 17.60
CA ASN A 12 -12.95 14.98 17.42
C ASN A 12 -12.80 15.52 15.98
N SER A 13 -13.25 16.75 15.75
CA SER A 13 -13.22 17.40 14.43
C SER A 13 -11.80 17.60 13.88
N ALA A 14 -10.83 17.91 14.74
CA ALA A 14 -9.43 18.06 14.35
C ALA A 14 -8.85 16.72 13.85
N LEU A 15 -9.14 15.63 14.55
CA LEU A 15 -8.71 14.29 14.12
C LEU A 15 -9.37 13.86 12.80
N LYS A 16 -10.67 14.15 12.60
CA LYS A 16 -11.34 13.95 11.31
C LYS A 16 -10.68 14.72 10.18
N LEU A 17 -10.31 15.97 10.43
CA LEU A 17 -9.65 16.83 9.45
C LEU A 17 -8.27 16.28 9.06
N ILE A 18 -7.47 15.85 10.04
CA ILE A 18 -6.17 15.21 9.79
C ILE A 18 -6.35 13.98 8.90
N ILE A 19 -7.29 13.09 9.27
CA ILE A 19 -7.55 11.87 8.50
C ILE A 19 -8.02 12.20 7.08
N LEU A 20 -8.91 13.18 6.91
CA LEU A 20 -9.36 13.63 5.59
C LEU A 20 -8.20 14.09 4.72
N PHE A 21 -7.31 14.95 5.25
CA PHE A 21 -6.14 15.39 4.50
C PHE A 21 -5.19 14.22 4.21
N SER A 22 -4.92 13.34 5.16
CA SER A 22 -4.09 12.15 4.93
C SER A 22 -4.66 11.25 3.82
N LEU A 23 -5.98 11.09 3.74
CA LEU A 23 -6.63 10.32 2.68
C LEU A 23 -6.40 10.93 1.29
N ILE A 24 -6.33 12.27 1.17
CA ILE A 24 -5.99 12.93 -0.10
C ILE A 24 -4.57 12.54 -0.55
N PHE A 25 -3.60 12.54 0.36
CA PHE A 25 -2.24 12.11 0.06
C PHE A 25 -2.18 10.63 -0.34
N PHE A 26 -2.94 9.76 0.33
CA PHE A 26 -2.99 8.34 -0.02
C PHE A 26 -3.70 8.06 -1.35
N LEU A 27 -4.71 8.86 -1.72
CA LEU A 27 -5.31 8.81 -3.06
C LEU A 27 -4.31 9.25 -4.12
N GLY A 28 -3.54 10.31 -3.87
CA GLY A 28 -2.44 10.74 -4.72
C GLY A 28 -1.42 9.62 -4.93
N LEU A 29 -1.03 8.92 -3.85
CA LEU A 29 -0.15 7.76 -3.89
C LEU A 29 -0.71 6.64 -4.77
N ILE A 30 -1.99 6.29 -4.65
CA ILE A 30 -2.63 5.26 -5.48
C ILE A 30 -2.53 5.63 -6.97
N VAL A 31 -2.77 6.89 -7.32
CA VAL A 31 -2.69 7.37 -8.70
C VAL A 31 -1.25 7.30 -9.20
N THR A 32 -0.28 7.79 -8.42
CA THR A 32 1.14 7.75 -8.83
C THR A 32 1.67 6.33 -8.92
N ASN A 33 1.25 5.42 -8.02
CA ASN A 33 1.57 4.01 -8.11
C ASN A 33 1.02 3.42 -9.40
N PHE A 34 -0.24 3.69 -9.75
CA PHE A 34 -0.81 3.20 -11.00
C PHE A 34 -0.06 3.70 -12.25
N LEU A 35 0.35 4.97 -12.26
CA LEU A 35 1.18 5.52 -13.34
C LEU A 35 2.56 4.83 -13.39
N PHE A 36 3.13 4.49 -12.24
CA PHE A 36 4.38 3.74 -12.16
C PHE A 36 4.21 2.29 -12.64
N MET A 37 3.10 1.63 -12.27
CA MET A 37 2.72 0.31 -12.79
C MET A 37 2.59 0.34 -14.31
N TYR A 38 1.97 1.38 -14.88
CA TYR A 38 1.88 1.56 -16.32
C TYR A 38 3.26 1.71 -16.99
N LYS A 39 4.19 2.42 -16.33
CA LYS A 39 5.58 2.56 -16.79
C LYS A 39 6.36 1.24 -16.75
N ILE A 40 6.13 0.39 -15.74
CA ILE A 40 6.76 -0.93 -15.61
C ILE A 40 6.13 -1.93 -16.60
N GLY A 41 4.80 -1.94 -16.67
CA GLY A 41 3.98 -2.86 -17.43
C GLY A 41 3.19 -3.83 -16.55
N PHE A 42 2.11 -4.37 -17.12
CA PHE A 42 1.19 -5.29 -16.44
C PHE A 42 1.42 -6.75 -16.82
N THR A 43 2.43 -7.03 -17.64
CA THR A 43 2.76 -8.39 -18.09
C THR A 43 4.20 -8.77 -17.73
N PRO A 44 4.48 -10.07 -17.52
CA PRO A 44 5.84 -10.54 -17.18
C PRO A 44 6.91 -10.13 -18.21
N SER A 45 6.57 -10.10 -19.50
CA SER A 45 7.49 -9.68 -20.57
C SER A 45 7.82 -8.19 -20.49
N GLN A 46 6.83 -7.33 -20.22
CA GLN A 46 7.06 -5.89 -20.01
C GLN A 46 7.92 -5.62 -18.77
N VAL A 47 7.64 -6.32 -17.66
CA VAL A 47 8.46 -6.24 -16.44
C VAL A 47 9.90 -6.65 -16.74
N THR A 48 10.10 -7.76 -17.45
CA THR A 48 11.43 -8.24 -17.82
C THR A 48 12.16 -7.20 -18.68
N SER A 49 11.51 -6.67 -19.71
CA SER A 49 12.02 -5.58 -20.55
C SER A 49 12.34 -4.32 -19.73
N TYR A 50 11.55 -4.02 -18.69
CA TYR A 50 11.77 -2.87 -17.81
C TYR A 50 13.02 -3.02 -16.94
N TYR A 51 13.23 -4.18 -16.32
CA TYR A 51 14.35 -4.40 -15.38
C TYR A 51 15.64 -4.83 -16.08
N LEU A 52 15.56 -5.74 -17.07
CA LEU A 52 16.72 -6.24 -17.80
C LEU A 52 17.12 -5.37 -19.00
N GLY A 53 16.30 -4.39 -19.36
CA GLY A 53 16.48 -3.58 -20.55
C GLY A 53 15.94 -4.27 -21.79
N ASN A 54 15.85 -3.52 -22.87
CA ASN A 54 15.44 -4.00 -24.18
C ASN A 54 16.13 -3.18 -25.28
N PRO A 55 17.05 -3.80 -26.04
CA PRO A 55 17.75 -3.14 -27.14
C PRO A 55 16.84 -2.60 -28.25
N GLU A 56 15.72 -3.26 -28.53
CA GLU A 56 14.79 -2.90 -29.64
C GLU A 56 14.12 -1.55 -29.41
N ILE A 57 13.95 -1.15 -28.15
CA ILE A 57 13.39 0.14 -27.74
C ILE A 57 14.45 1.02 -27.06
N PHE A 58 15.74 0.72 -27.27
CA PHE A 58 16.88 1.44 -26.71
C PHE A 58 16.82 1.65 -25.18
N LYS A 59 16.24 0.67 -24.48
CA LYS A 59 16.04 0.74 -23.04
C LYS A 59 17.18 0.06 -22.31
N GLN A 60 17.90 0.84 -21.51
CA GLN A 60 18.95 0.29 -20.66
C GLN A 60 18.36 -0.49 -19.48
N PRO A 61 19.05 -1.55 -19.01
CA PRO A 61 18.68 -2.20 -17.78
C PRO A 61 18.71 -1.26 -16.58
N LYS A 62 17.94 -1.61 -15.55
CA LYS A 62 18.01 -0.93 -14.25
C LYS A 62 19.40 -1.06 -13.64
N SER A 63 19.96 0.07 -13.23
CA SER A 63 21.24 0.11 -12.50
C SER A 63 21.06 -0.36 -11.05
N TYR A 64 22.14 -0.84 -10.44
CA TYR A 64 22.14 -1.22 -9.03
C TYR A 64 21.80 -0.03 -8.13
N GLY A 65 22.43 1.13 -8.36
CA GLY A 65 22.18 2.35 -7.57
C GLY A 65 20.71 2.77 -7.62
N SER A 66 20.11 2.76 -8.81
CA SER A 66 18.68 3.08 -8.96
C SER A 66 17.77 2.09 -8.20
N LEU A 67 18.14 0.80 -8.12
CA LEU A 67 17.37 -0.18 -7.34
C LEU A 67 17.54 0.02 -5.83
N VAL A 68 18.74 0.39 -5.36
CA VAL A 68 18.97 0.75 -3.95
C VAL A 68 18.13 1.95 -3.56
N GLU A 69 18.17 3.02 -4.36
CA GLU A 69 17.40 4.24 -4.12
C GLU A 69 15.90 3.94 -4.06
N GLU A 70 15.36 3.25 -5.08
CA GLU A 70 13.96 2.86 -5.14
C GLU A 70 13.57 2.03 -3.91
N THR A 71 14.40 1.05 -3.53
CA THR A 71 14.16 0.20 -2.35
C THR A 71 14.16 0.99 -1.04
N HIS A 72 15.13 1.88 -0.85
CA HIS A 72 15.26 2.67 0.38
C HIS A 72 14.03 3.56 0.61
N PHE A 73 13.63 4.31 -0.42
CA PHE A 73 12.46 5.18 -0.32
C PHE A 73 11.17 4.38 -0.20
N HIS A 74 11.02 3.28 -0.95
CA HIS A 74 9.78 2.50 -0.94
C HIS A 74 9.60 1.76 0.39
N LEU A 75 10.65 1.17 0.96
CA LEU A 75 10.59 0.53 2.29
C LEU A 75 10.16 1.51 3.37
N PHE A 76 10.75 2.70 3.41
CA PHE A 76 10.42 3.71 4.41
C PHE A 76 8.99 4.22 4.24
N ALA A 77 8.65 4.66 3.02
CA ALA A 77 7.34 5.23 2.73
C ALA A 77 6.23 4.20 2.95
N MET A 78 6.32 3.02 2.32
CA MET A 78 5.28 1.99 2.43
C MET A 78 5.21 1.41 3.84
N GLY A 79 6.33 1.30 4.57
CA GLY A 79 6.31 0.90 5.97
C GLY A 79 5.41 1.80 6.81
N ILE A 80 5.56 3.13 6.70
CA ILE A 80 4.73 4.10 7.44
C ILE A 80 3.29 4.12 6.92
N ILE A 81 3.09 4.08 5.60
CA ILE A 81 1.76 4.13 4.98
C ILE A 81 0.94 2.90 5.37
N LEU A 82 1.49 1.69 5.19
CA LEU A 82 0.80 0.45 5.52
C LEU A 82 0.57 0.32 7.03
N MET A 83 1.52 0.75 7.87
CA MET A 83 1.31 0.81 9.32
C MET A 83 0.13 1.73 9.65
N THR A 84 0.10 2.93 9.07
CA THR A 84 -0.94 3.93 9.34
C THR A 84 -2.32 3.45 8.87
N LEU A 85 -2.42 2.99 7.62
CA LEU A 85 -3.68 2.53 7.04
C LEU A 85 -4.21 1.28 7.76
N ASN A 86 -3.35 0.30 8.03
CA ASN A 86 -3.79 -0.90 8.76
C ASN A 86 -4.21 -0.55 10.20
N HIS A 87 -3.48 0.33 10.89
CA HIS A 87 -3.86 0.80 12.21
C HIS A 87 -5.23 1.49 12.20
N LEU A 88 -5.50 2.37 11.23
CA LEU A 88 -6.82 3.00 11.08
C LEU A 88 -7.91 1.96 10.74
N MET A 89 -7.60 0.96 9.92
CA MET A 89 -8.51 -0.13 9.58
C MET A 89 -8.91 -0.98 10.80
N LEU A 90 -8.09 -1.05 11.86
CA LEU A 90 -8.46 -1.75 13.10
C LEU A 90 -9.71 -1.17 13.78
N PHE A 91 -10.02 0.10 13.58
CA PHE A 91 -11.23 0.73 14.12
C PHE A 91 -12.51 0.41 13.32
N SER A 92 -12.38 -0.30 12.19
CA SER A 92 -13.54 -0.73 11.41
C SER A 92 -14.35 -1.83 12.13
N GLN A 93 -15.61 -1.99 11.73
CA GLN A 93 -16.52 -3.04 12.23
C GLN A 93 -16.25 -4.43 11.61
N LEU A 94 -15.12 -4.64 10.93
CA LEU A 94 -14.76 -5.94 10.35
C LEU A 94 -14.51 -6.99 11.43
N LYS A 95 -14.80 -8.26 11.11
CA LYS A 95 -14.41 -9.39 11.98
C LYS A 95 -12.89 -9.43 12.14
N TYR A 96 -12.43 -9.82 13.32
CA TYR A 96 -11.01 -9.85 13.66
C TYR A 96 -10.15 -10.67 12.69
N SER A 97 -10.66 -11.82 12.22
CA SER A 97 -9.97 -12.66 11.23
C SER A 97 -9.69 -11.92 9.91
N TYR A 98 -10.67 -11.18 9.37
CA TYR A 98 -10.46 -10.40 8.14
C TYR A 98 -9.41 -9.30 8.33
N LYS A 99 -9.39 -8.64 9.50
CA LYS A 99 -8.38 -7.64 9.82
C LYS A 99 -6.97 -8.22 9.74
N ILE A 100 -6.76 -9.40 10.34
CA ILE A 100 -5.46 -10.10 10.28
C ILE A 100 -5.08 -10.41 8.84
N TRP A 101 -5.99 -10.98 8.05
CA TRP A 101 -5.71 -11.32 6.65
C TRP A 101 -5.32 -10.10 5.82
N ILE A 102 -6.04 -8.98 5.96
CA ILE A 102 -5.73 -7.73 5.25
C ILE A 102 -4.33 -7.21 5.63
N ILE A 103 -3.97 -7.27 6.92
CA ILE A 103 -2.64 -6.88 7.40
C ILE A 103 -1.58 -7.76 6.74
N VAL A 104 -1.69 -9.08 6.86
CA VAL A 104 -0.69 -10.01 6.34
C VAL A 104 -0.55 -9.87 4.82
N ILE A 105 -1.66 -9.79 4.09
CA ILE A 105 -1.65 -9.67 2.62
C ILE A 105 -1.00 -8.35 2.20
N SER A 106 -1.40 -7.22 2.78
CA SER A 106 -0.89 -5.89 2.39
C SER A 106 0.61 -5.72 2.65
N PHE A 107 1.10 -6.15 3.81
CA PHE A 107 2.53 -6.10 4.12
C PHE A 107 3.33 -7.09 3.25
N SER A 108 2.83 -8.32 3.07
CA SER A 108 3.52 -9.33 2.28
C SER A 108 3.61 -8.93 0.81
N SER A 109 2.52 -8.40 0.23
CA SER A 109 2.53 -7.96 -1.16
C SER A 109 3.55 -6.85 -1.41
N CYS A 110 3.63 -5.87 -0.50
CA CYS A 110 4.59 -4.77 -0.62
C CYS A 110 6.04 -5.26 -0.51
N LEU A 111 6.35 -6.12 0.47
CA LEU A 111 7.69 -6.70 0.61
C LEU A 111 8.08 -7.55 -0.60
N LEU A 112 7.14 -8.34 -1.14
CA LEU A 112 7.37 -9.12 -2.35
C LEU A 112 7.53 -8.24 -3.60
N ASP A 113 6.83 -7.11 -3.68
CA ASP A 113 6.97 -6.14 -4.76
C ASP A 113 8.37 -5.49 -4.80
N ILE A 114 8.85 -5.11 -3.63
CA ILE A 114 10.20 -4.57 -3.46
C ILE A 114 11.24 -5.66 -3.78
N ALA A 115 11.13 -6.84 -3.16
CA ALA A 115 12.07 -7.93 -3.34
C ALA A 115 12.13 -8.42 -4.79
N SER A 116 10.98 -8.58 -5.45
CA SER A 116 10.92 -9.09 -6.83
C SER A 116 11.64 -8.19 -7.83
N SER A 117 11.75 -6.89 -7.57
CA SER A 117 12.55 -5.96 -8.38
C SER A 117 14.03 -6.38 -8.46
N TRP A 118 14.58 -6.86 -7.34
CA TRP A 118 15.93 -7.42 -7.26
C TRP A 118 16.02 -8.81 -7.89
N LEU A 119 15.04 -9.67 -7.61
CA LEU A 119 15.01 -11.04 -8.12
C LEU A 119 14.95 -11.08 -9.65
N VAL A 120 14.13 -10.21 -10.27
CA VAL A 120 14.04 -10.08 -11.73
C VAL A 120 15.37 -9.61 -12.30
N ARG A 121 16.02 -8.64 -11.66
CA ARG A 121 17.25 -8.04 -12.17
C ARG A 121 18.47 -8.98 -12.07
N TYR A 122 18.60 -9.70 -10.96
CA TYR A 122 19.85 -10.36 -10.60
C TYR A 122 19.77 -11.89 -10.48
N ILE A 123 18.57 -12.48 -10.42
CA ILE A 123 18.42 -13.93 -10.27
C ILE A 123 17.82 -14.57 -11.51
N SER A 124 16.60 -14.18 -11.89
CA SER A 124 15.92 -14.76 -13.05
C SER A 124 14.76 -13.89 -13.52
N SER A 125 14.58 -13.78 -14.85
CA SER A 125 13.41 -13.13 -15.45
C SER A 125 12.09 -13.81 -15.07
N GLY A 126 12.11 -15.08 -14.63
CA GLY A 126 10.91 -15.79 -14.17
C GLY A 126 10.22 -15.13 -12.96
N PHE A 127 10.96 -14.38 -12.15
CA PHE A 127 10.40 -13.60 -11.04
C PHE A 127 9.55 -12.40 -11.50
N SER A 128 9.46 -12.13 -12.81
CA SER A 128 8.60 -11.09 -13.35
C SER A 128 7.12 -11.37 -13.07
N ILE A 129 6.72 -12.65 -13.00
CA ILE A 129 5.37 -13.05 -12.58
C ILE A 129 5.12 -12.63 -11.13
N LEU A 130 6.09 -12.91 -10.24
CA LEU A 130 6.02 -12.50 -8.84
C LEU A 130 5.85 -10.99 -8.75
N LYS A 131 6.67 -10.22 -9.47
CA LYS A 131 6.59 -8.74 -9.52
C LYS A 131 5.21 -8.25 -9.95
N VAL A 132 4.67 -8.75 -11.07
CA VAL A 132 3.32 -8.35 -11.53
C VAL A 132 2.28 -8.67 -10.47
N SER A 133 2.30 -9.89 -9.92
CA SER A 133 1.30 -10.33 -8.95
C SER A 133 1.36 -9.52 -7.65
N SER A 134 2.55 -9.27 -7.10
CA SER A 134 2.74 -8.53 -5.87
C SER A 134 2.32 -7.07 -6.02
N MET A 135 2.70 -6.43 -7.14
CA MET A 135 2.36 -5.05 -7.45
C MET A 135 0.84 -4.84 -7.56
N ILE A 136 0.13 -5.78 -8.20
CA ILE A 136 -1.33 -5.75 -8.32
C ILE A 136 -2.00 -5.96 -6.95
N VAL A 137 -1.55 -6.96 -6.19
CA VAL A 137 -2.12 -7.26 -4.86
C VAL A 137 -1.88 -6.11 -3.89
N GLU A 138 -0.71 -5.47 -3.95
CA GLU A 138 -0.39 -4.27 -3.17
C GLU A 138 -1.33 -3.11 -3.53
N GLN A 139 -1.50 -2.84 -4.83
CA GLN A 139 -2.39 -1.78 -5.31
C GLN A 139 -3.85 -2.01 -4.88
N ILE A 140 -4.35 -3.24 -5.01
CA ILE A 140 -5.68 -3.62 -4.55
C ILE A 140 -5.80 -3.46 -3.03
N SER A 141 -4.76 -3.85 -2.28
CA SER A 141 -4.74 -3.73 -0.82
C SER A 141 -4.82 -2.27 -0.37
N LEU A 142 -4.09 -1.36 -1.03
CA LEU A 142 -4.15 0.08 -0.74
C LEU A 142 -5.54 0.66 -0.99
N VAL A 143 -6.13 0.35 -2.16
CA VAL A 143 -7.51 0.78 -2.49
C VAL A 143 -8.51 0.24 -1.47
N LEU A 144 -8.41 -1.04 -1.12
CA LEU A 144 -9.27 -1.70 -0.16
C LEU A 144 -9.16 -1.06 1.24
N LEU A 145 -7.95 -0.81 1.72
CA LEU A 145 -7.71 -0.16 3.00
C LEU A 145 -8.33 1.24 3.05
N ILE A 146 -8.12 2.05 2.02
CA ILE A 146 -8.73 3.39 1.94
C ILE A 146 -10.25 3.29 1.94
N TYR A 147 -10.81 2.38 1.15
CA TYR A 147 -12.26 2.18 1.09
C TYR A 147 -12.83 1.78 2.46
N ILE A 148 -12.19 0.85 3.17
CA ILE A 148 -12.62 0.41 4.51
C ILE A 148 -12.56 1.58 5.50
N ILE A 149 -11.49 2.39 5.47
CA ILE A 149 -11.34 3.55 6.38
C ILE A 149 -12.42 4.59 6.10
N ILE A 150 -12.65 4.94 4.84
CA ILE A 150 -13.73 5.87 4.45
C ILE A 150 -15.07 5.33 4.97
N LYS A 151 -15.38 4.06 4.70
CA LYS A 151 -16.62 3.43 5.18
C LYS A 151 -16.72 3.47 6.72
N SER A 152 -15.61 3.23 7.42
CA SER A 152 -15.55 3.27 8.88
C SER A 152 -15.81 4.65 9.46
N ILE A 153 -15.40 5.72 8.78
CA ILE A 153 -15.64 7.11 9.22
C ILE A 153 -17.12 7.49 9.08
N TYR A 154 -17.80 7.01 8.03
CA TYR A 154 -19.21 7.35 7.77
C TYR A 154 -20.21 6.38 8.41
N SER A 155 -19.76 5.21 8.88
CA SER A 155 -20.63 4.29 9.61
C SER A 155 -20.99 4.89 10.97
N LYS A 156 -22.19 5.46 11.09
CA LYS A 156 -22.74 5.90 12.38
C LYS A 156 -22.72 4.74 13.36
N GLU A 157 -22.19 5.00 14.54
CA GLU A 157 -22.19 4.12 15.70
C GLU A 157 -23.65 3.84 16.08
N ASN A 158 -24.19 2.71 15.63
CA ASN A 158 -25.55 2.27 15.91
C ASN A 158 -25.57 1.14 16.96
N ASN A 159 -24.59 1.11 17.87
CA ASN A 159 -24.60 0.23 19.01
C ASN A 159 -23.93 0.92 20.20
N GLU A 160 -24.74 1.55 21.05
CA GLU A 160 -24.43 1.63 22.47
C GLU A 160 -24.21 0.21 22.97
N VAL A 161 -22.95 -0.20 23.08
CA VAL A 161 -22.61 -1.39 23.85
C VAL A 161 -22.77 -0.99 25.32
N ILE A 162 -23.98 -1.20 25.84
CA ILE A 162 -24.26 -1.23 27.27
C ILE A 162 -23.42 -2.37 27.83
N TYR A 163 -22.29 -2.05 28.43
CA TYR A 163 -21.60 -2.99 29.31
C TYR A 163 -22.50 -3.16 30.55
N LYS A 164 -23.14 -4.33 30.67
CA LYS A 164 -23.57 -4.87 31.96
C LYS A 164 -22.43 -5.67 32.57
#